data_AF-A0A843D7M0-F1
#
_entry.id   AF-A0A843D7M0-F1
#
_cell.length_a   1.000
_cell.length_b   1.000
_cell.length_c   1.000
_cell.angle_alpha   90.00
_cell.angle_beta   90.00
_cell.angle_gamma   90.00
#
_symmetry.space_group_name_H-M   'P 1'
#
loop_
_entity.id
_entity.type
_entity.pdbx_description
1 polymer ?
#
loop_
_entity_poly.entity_id
_entity_poly.type
_entity_poly.pdbx_seq_one_letter_code
_entity_poly.pdbx_strand_id
1 'polypeptide(L)'
;MSRVKIYFKGYASRNIQKNFDDYMSYLFHEKVNELFRGTEFENFRFFTFSGFRIENRIINFIVSSVSDEFIRMLVSAFVMGESIIFNNSKLEIVKAEFLPRPILKNGEASFITASPIFLADCLVMDNLGDILEDLLIQNFCDYFNRQRGDLHCEFYSRHDHYGTYSEESETFRNYYYNIDIVMKGSPELIAFAYDVGLGNSNNQGFGMLDIY
;
A
#
# COMPACT_ATOMS: atom_id res chain seq x y z
N MET A 1 2.47 -6.52 -12.58
CA MET A 1 3.13 -5.51 -11.74
C MET A 1 2.94 -4.13 -12.34
N SER A 2 1.93 -3.41 -11.86
CA SER A 2 1.56 -2.08 -12.32
C SER A 2 1.31 -1.17 -11.14
N ARG A 3 1.75 0.08 -11.29
CA ARG A 3 1.51 1.15 -10.34
C ARG A 3 0.83 2.31 -11.07
N VAL A 4 -0.24 2.84 -10.50
CA VAL A 4 -1.04 3.89 -11.10
C VAL A 4 -1.33 4.99 -10.09
N LYS A 5 -1.13 6.25 -10.50
CA LYS A 5 -1.57 7.41 -9.75
C LYS A 5 -2.96 7.83 -10.24
N ILE A 6 -3.93 7.85 -9.34
CA ILE A 6 -5.33 8.14 -9.64
C ILE A 6 -5.68 9.53 -9.10
N TYR A 7 -6.46 10.28 -9.87
CA TYR A 7 -6.87 11.63 -9.56
C TYR A 7 -8.39 11.73 -9.57
N PHE A 8 -8.98 12.14 -8.46
CA PHE A 8 -10.42 12.34 -8.28
C PHE A 8 -10.76 13.81 -8.02
N LYS A 9 -11.89 14.27 -8.57
CA LYS A 9 -12.50 15.58 -8.27
C LYS A 9 -13.93 15.39 -7.74
N GLY A 10 -14.56 16.48 -7.34
CA GLY A 10 -16.01 16.51 -7.10
C GLY A 10 -16.45 16.61 -5.65
N TYR A 11 -15.53 16.86 -4.70
CA TYR A 11 -15.88 17.05 -3.29
C TYR A 11 -16.11 18.53 -2.93
N ALA A 12 -17.00 18.79 -1.97
CA ALA A 12 -17.19 20.11 -1.40
C ALA A 12 -16.11 20.41 -0.34
N SER A 13 -15.34 21.50 -0.52
CA SER A 13 -14.15 21.80 0.30
C SER A 13 -14.41 22.14 1.77
N ARG A 14 -15.66 22.37 2.17
CA ARG A 14 -15.99 22.88 3.51
C ARG A 14 -15.95 21.83 4.62
N ASN A 15 -15.77 20.53 4.30
CA ASN A 15 -15.91 19.42 5.25
C ASN A 15 -14.77 18.38 5.18
N ILE A 16 -13.52 18.77 4.93
CA ILE A 16 -12.41 17.80 5.07
C ILE A 16 -12.24 17.51 6.56
N GLN A 17 -12.62 16.30 6.96
CA GLN A 17 -12.52 15.83 8.34
C GLN A 17 -11.06 15.60 8.77
N LYS A 18 -10.78 15.64 10.07
CA LYS A 18 -9.43 15.46 10.64
C LYS A 18 -8.81 14.09 10.25
N ASN A 19 -9.64 13.06 10.13
CA ASN A 19 -9.23 11.70 9.74
C ASN A 19 -9.61 11.43 8.27
N PHE A 20 -9.27 12.39 7.39
CA PHE A 20 -9.59 12.31 5.97
C PHE A 20 -8.97 11.07 5.33
N ASP A 21 -7.70 10.81 5.63
CA ASP A 21 -6.91 9.74 5.03
C ASP A 21 -7.45 8.36 5.40
N ASP A 22 -7.67 8.11 6.69
CA ASP A 22 -8.23 6.84 7.19
C ASP A 22 -9.60 6.55 6.57
N TYR A 23 -10.45 7.57 6.49
CA TYR A 23 -11.79 7.39 5.94
C TYR A 23 -11.79 7.19 4.42
N MET A 24 -10.93 7.90 3.69
CA MET A 24 -10.74 7.64 2.26
C MET A 24 -10.19 6.25 2.00
N SER A 25 -9.26 5.78 2.84
CA SER A 25 -8.70 4.42 2.78
C SER A 25 -9.79 3.37 2.98
N TYR A 26 -10.65 3.55 3.99
CA TYR A 26 -11.84 2.73 4.19
C TYR A 26 -12.77 2.72 2.97
N LEU A 27 -13.16 3.91 2.48
CA LEU A 27 -14.06 4.02 1.33
C LEU A 27 -13.49 3.40 0.06
N PHE A 28 -12.19 3.57 -0.18
CA PHE A 28 -11.51 2.98 -1.32
C PHE A 28 -11.43 1.45 -1.19
N HIS A 29 -11.06 0.94 -0.02
CA HIS A 29 -11.03 -0.50 0.25
C HIS A 29 -12.40 -1.16 0.04
N GLU A 30 -13.47 -0.57 0.59
CA GLU A 30 -14.84 -1.03 0.38
C GLU A 30 -15.22 -1.01 -1.09
N LYS A 31 -14.84 0.06 -1.82
CA LYS A 31 -15.13 0.16 -3.24
C LYS A 31 -14.43 -0.93 -4.05
N VAL A 32 -13.17 -1.23 -3.74
CA VAL A 32 -12.43 -2.34 -4.39
C VAL A 32 -13.14 -3.67 -4.13
N ASN A 33 -13.55 -3.96 -2.88
CA ASN A 33 -14.27 -5.18 -2.54
C ASN A 33 -15.63 -5.29 -3.25
N GLU A 34 -16.35 -4.17 -3.39
CA GLU A 34 -17.60 -4.10 -4.16
C GLU A 34 -17.37 -4.41 -5.64
N LEU A 35 -16.38 -3.74 -6.26
CA LEU A 35 -16.08 -3.84 -7.69
C LEU A 35 -15.71 -5.26 -8.13
N PHE A 36 -14.99 -6.00 -7.28
CA PHE A 36 -14.46 -7.32 -7.62
C PHE A 36 -15.27 -8.48 -7.05
N ARG A 37 -16.42 -8.22 -6.41
CA ARG A 37 -17.32 -9.27 -5.91
C ARG A 37 -17.77 -10.19 -7.06
N GLY A 38 -17.61 -11.50 -6.89
CA GLY A 38 -17.95 -12.50 -7.91
C GLY A 38 -16.99 -12.56 -9.11
N THR A 39 -15.83 -11.91 -9.03
CA THR A 39 -14.76 -11.99 -10.03
C THR A 39 -13.59 -12.85 -9.53
N GLU A 40 -12.61 -13.13 -10.37
CA GLU A 40 -11.38 -13.81 -9.94
C GLU A 40 -10.55 -13.03 -8.91
N PHE A 41 -10.78 -11.72 -8.80
CA PHE A 41 -10.15 -10.85 -7.80
C PHE A 41 -10.98 -10.69 -6.52
N GLU A 42 -12.04 -11.48 -6.35
CA GLU A 42 -12.76 -11.55 -5.08
C GLU A 42 -11.81 -12.02 -3.97
N ASN A 43 -11.70 -11.25 -2.89
CA ASN A 43 -10.72 -11.45 -1.79
C ASN A 43 -9.24 -11.31 -2.18
N PHE A 44 -8.93 -10.76 -3.36
CA PHE A 44 -7.55 -10.48 -3.74
C PHE A 44 -6.91 -9.46 -2.78
N ARG A 45 -5.77 -9.82 -2.17
CA ARG A 45 -5.09 -8.99 -1.15
C ARG A 45 -3.70 -8.50 -1.53
N PHE A 46 -3.18 -8.88 -2.70
CA PHE A 46 -1.80 -8.56 -3.10
C PHE A 46 -1.73 -7.22 -3.86
N PHE A 47 -2.17 -6.17 -3.18
CA PHE A 47 -2.09 -4.78 -3.62
C PHE A 47 -1.93 -3.85 -2.42
N THR A 48 -1.43 -2.64 -2.65
CA THR A 48 -1.35 -1.58 -1.65
C THR A 48 -1.67 -0.23 -2.27
N PHE A 49 -1.88 0.78 -1.44
CA PHE A 49 -2.06 2.15 -1.88
C PHE A 49 -1.50 3.16 -0.87
N SER A 50 -1.15 4.34 -1.38
CA SER A 50 -0.58 5.43 -0.60
C SER A 50 -1.65 6.16 0.20
N GLY A 51 -1.23 6.99 1.15
CA GLY A 51 -2.12 8.00 1.73
C GLY A 51 -2.70 8.93 0.66
N PHE A 52 -3.91 9.43 0.91
CA PHE A 52 -4.65 10.33 0.04
C PHE A 52 -4.19 11.77 0.27
N ARG A 53 -3.90 12.47 -0.83
CA ARG A 53 -3.46 13.86 -0.82
C ARG A 53 -4.47 14.75 -1.51
N ILE A 54 -4.64 15.96 -0.98
CA ILE A 54 -5.49 16.99 -1.58
C ILE A 54 -4.61 18.10 -2.12
N GLU A 55 -4.65 18.29 -3.43
CA GLU A 55 -3.92 19.36 -4.12
C GLU A 55 -4.86 20.04 -5.11
N ASN A 56 -5.05 21.36 -5.01
CA ASN A 56 -5.88 22.13 -5.94
C ASN A 56 -7.29 21.56 -6.15
N ARG A 57 -7.93 21.10 -5.06
CA ARG A 57 -9.26 20.43 -5.08
C ARG A 57 -9.30 19.10 -5.83
N ILE A 58 -8.16 18.46 -6.00
CA ILE A 58 -8.02 17.12 -6.57
C ILE A 58 -7.49 16.21 -5.47
N ILE A 59 -8.22 15.12 -5.21
CA ILE A 59 -7.75 14.02 -4.37
C ILE A 59 -6.87 13.14 -5.24
N ASN A 60 -5.66 12.85 -4.82
CA ASN A 60 -4.78 11.94 -5.54
C ASN A 60 -4.07 10.97 -4.59
N PHE A 61 -3.82 9.78 -5.11
CA PHE A 61 -3.18 8.68 -4.41
C PHE A 61 -2.62 7.70 -5.44
N ILE A 62 -1.78 6.79 -5.00
CA ILE A 62 -1.17 5.76 -5.84
C ILE A 62 -1.68 4.40 -5.40
N VAL A 63 -1.96 3.52 -6.36
CA VAL A 63 -2.27 2.10 -6.12
C VAL A 63 -1.24 1.26 -6.85
N SER A 64 -0.76 0.19 -6.21
CA SER A 64 0.21 -0.74 -6.77
C SER A 64 -0.26 -2.18 -6.56
N SER A 65 0.03 -3.07 -7.50
CA SER A 65 -0.21 -4.50 -7.36
C SER A 65 0.72 -5.33 -8.24
N VAL A 66 0.98 -6.56 -7.78
CA VAL A 66 1.62 -7.62 -8.57
C VAL A 66 0.81 -8.01 -9.81
N SER A 67 -0.50 -7.80 -9.83
CA SER A 67 -1.37 -8.10 -10.99
C SER A 67 -1.62 -6.87 -11.85
N ASP A 68 -1.16 -6.92 -13.12
CA ASP A 68 -1.46 -5.85 -14.10
C ASP A 68 -2.94 -5.84 -14.48
N GLU A 69 -3.56 -7.00 -14.51
CA GLU A 69 -4.97 -7.18 -14.83
C GLU A 69 -5.86 -6.56 -13.76
N PHE A 70 -5.55 -6.79 -12.48
CA PHE A 70 -6.24 -6.15 -11.35
C PHE A 70 -6.23 -4.62 -11.49
N ILE A 71 -5.06 -4.02 -11.74
CA ILE A 71 -4.93 -2.56 -11.89
C ILE A 71 -5.71 -2.07 -13.10
N ARG A 72 -5.65 -2.77 -14.24
CA ARG A 72 -6.39 -2.39 -15.45
C ARG A 72 -7.90 -2.44 -15.22
N MET A 73 -8.40 -3.49 -14.58
CA MET A 73 -9.83 -3.62 -14.26
C MET A 73 -10.28 -2.52 -13.28
N LEU A 74 -9.51 -2.26 -12.23
CA LEU A 74 -9.79 -1.21 -11.26
C LEU A 74 -9.88 0.17 -11.92
N VAL A 75 -8.89 0.53 -12.73
CA VAL A 75 -8.88 1.81 -13.46
C VAL A 75 -10.02 1.88 -14.48
N SER A 76 -10.26 0.79 -15.20
CA SER A 76 -11.33 0.72 -16.21
C SER A 76 -12.71 0.92 -15.58
N ALA A 77 -12.97 0.34 -14.41
CA ALA A 77 -14.21 0.53 -13.67
C ALA A 77 -14.48 2.00 -13.39
N PHE A 78 -13.50 2.74 -12.83
CA PHE A 78 -13.64 4.17 -12.59
C PHE A 78 -13.84 4.98 -13.88
N VAL A 79 -13.12 4.64 -14.95
CA VAL A 79 -13.30 5.28 -16.27
C VAL A 79 -14.69 5.01 -16.84
N MET A 80 -15.27 3.83 -16.59
CA MET A 80 -16.62 3.44 -17.02
C MET A 80 -17.75 4.02 -16.16
N GLY A 81 -17.43 4.84 -15.14
CA GLY A 81 -18.40 5.63 -14.40
C GLY A 81 -18.59 5.23 -12.94
N GLU A 82 -17.89 4.19 -12.49
CA GLU A 82 -17.78 3.86 -11.07
C GLU A 82 -17.15 5.00 -10.28
N SER A 83 -17.50 5.09 -9.00
CA SER A 83 -17.09 6.22 -8.16
C SER A 83 -17.07 5.86 -6.69
N ILE A 84 -16.33 6.67 -5.94
CA ILE A 84 -16.36 6.68 -4.48
C ILE A 84 -17.30 7.80 -4.03
N ILE A 85 -18.18 7.53 -3.08
CA ILE A 85 -19.02 8.55 -2.45
C ILE A 85 -18.29 9.08 -1.22
N PHE A 86 -17.88 10.34 -1.26
CA PHE A 86 -17.17 11.01 -0.16
C PHE A 86 -17.94 12.26 0.25
N ASN A 87 -18.35 12.35 1.52
CA ASN A 87 -19.14 13.48 2.05
C ASN A 87 -20.37 13.82 1.18
N ASN A 88 -21.17 12.81 0.84
CA ASN A 88 -22.35 12.92 -0.04
C ASN A 88 -22.04 13.46 -1.45
N SER A 89 -20.78 13.44 -1.86
CA SER A 89 -20.34 13.90 -3.17
C SER A 89 -19.75 12.73 -3.95
N LYS A 90 -20.11 12.62 -5.24
CA LYS A 90 -19.54 11.62 -6.14
C LYS A 90 -18.14 12.06 -6.55
N LEU A 91 -17.14 11.23 -6.25
CA LEU A 91 -15.78 11.44 -6.74
C LEU A 91 -15.67 10.93 -8.18
N GLU A 92 -15.35 11.84 -9.09
CA GLU A 92 -15.18 11.53 -10.52
C GLU A 92 -13.71 11.43 -10.87
N ILE A 93 -13.33 10.36 -11.58
CA ILE A 93 -11.96 10.22 -12.08
C ILE A 93 -11.66 11.33 -13.08
N VAL A 94 -10.53 12.00 -12.89
CA VAL A 94 -10.01 13.04 -13.77
C VAL A 94 -8.99 12.45 -14.73
N LYS A 95 -8.07 11.67 -14.18
CA LYS A 95 -7.00 11.00 -14.93
C LYS A 95 -6.42 9.85 -14.10
N ALA A 96 -5.78 8.92 -14.80
CA ALA A 96 -4.95 7.86 -14.24
C ALA A 96 -3.61 7.87 -14.96
N GLU A 97 -2.51 7.87 -14.21
CA GLU A 97 -1.15 7.91 -14.75
C GLU A 97 -0.39 6.66 -14.33
N PHE A 98 -0.01 5.82 -15.29
CA PHE A 98 0.81 4.64 -15.02
C PHE A 98 2.24 5.07 -14.75
N LEU A 99 2.76 4.67 -13.59
CA LEU A 99 4.10 5.03 -13.14
C LEU A 99 5.12 3.99 -13.62
N PRO A 100 6.34 4.41 -14.00
CA PRO A 100 7.39 3.47 -14.39
C PRO A 100 7.81 2.61 -13.21
N ARG A 101 8.30 1.39 -13.52
CA ARG A 101 8.87 0.51 -12.49
C ARG A 101 10.24 1.04 -12.03
N PRO A 102 10.55 0.96 -10.73
CA PRO A 102 11.91 1.19 -10.26
C PRO A 102 12.89 0.23 -10.93
N ILE A 103 14.08 0.73 -11.24
CA ILE A 103 15.20 -0.14 -11.62
C ILE A 103 15.94 -0.48 -10.33
N LEU A 104 15.83 -1.74 -9.89
CA LEU A 104 16.61 -2.27 -8.78
C LEU A 104 18.08 -2.38 -9.25
N LYS A 105 19.00 -1.72 -8.55
CA LYS A 105 20.44 -1.77 -8.86
C LYS A 105 21.15 -2.62 -7.80
N ASN A 106 21.93 -3.61 -8.25
CA ASN A 106 22.83 -4.40 -7.40
C ASN A 106 22.17 -5.14 -6.21
N GLY A 107 20.90 -5.55 -6.34
CA GLY A 107 20.19 -6.26 -5.26
C GLY A 107 19.92 -5.40 -4.03
N GLU A 108 20.00 -4.07 -4.17
CA GLU A 108 19.68 -3.09 -3.13
C GLU A 108 18.75 -2.01 -3.69
N ALA A 109 17.78 -1.58 -2.89
CA ALA A 109 16.95 -0.42 -3.21
C ALA A 109 16.58 0.36 -1.95
N SER A 110 16.46 1.68 -2.10
CA SER A 110 16.07 2.59 -1.04
C SER A 110 14.70 3.14 -1.32
N PHE A 111 13.86 3.11 -0.30
CA PHE A 111 12.47 3.53 -0.37
C PHE A 111 12.13 4.47 0.78
N ILE A 112 11.04 5.20 0.60
CA ILE A 112 10.32 5.91 1.66
C ILE A 112 8.89 5.38 1.73
N THR A 113 8.31 5.31 2.91
CA THR A 113 6.89 4.93 3.07
C THR A 113 5.96 5.99 2.44
N ALA A 114 5.16 5.57 1.46
CA ALA A 114 4.05 6.33 0.89
C ALA A 114 2.74 6.15 1.68
N SER A 115 2.66 5.07 2.44
CA SER A 115 1.72 4.87 3.54
C SER A 115 2.42 4.13 4.69
N PRO A 116 1.98 4.30 5.95
CA PRO A 116 2.66 3.73 7.10
C PRO A 116 2.75 2.21 7.00
N ILE A 117 3.89 1.62 7.37
CA ILE A 117 3.99 0.17 7.56
C ILE A 117 3.25 -0.18 8.84
N PHE A 118 2.19 -0.99 8.71
CA PHE A 118 1.39 -1.45 9.84
C PHE A 118 1.85 -2.83 10.30
N LEU A 119 2.06 -3.00 11.60
CA LEU A 119 2.34 -4.28 12.23
C LEU A 119 1.34 -4.51 13.35
N ALA A 120 0.55 -5.56 13.19
CA ALA A 120 -0.50 -5.92 14.14
C ALA A 120 0.05 -6.82 15.25
N ASP A 121 -0.56 -6.73 16.43
CA ASP A 121 -0.41 -7.67 17.54
C ASP A 121 1.04 -8.03 17.91
N CYS A 122 1.92 -7.02 17.99
CA CYS A 122 3.34 -7.23 18.33
C CYS A 122 3.58 -7.07 19.84
N LEU A 123 4.32 -8.01 20.45
CA LEU A 123 4.57 -8.04 21.91
C LEU A 123 5.57 -6.96 22.36
N VAL A 124 6.76 -6.88 21.76
CA VAL A 124 7.79 -5.82 21.92
C VAL A 124 8.72 -5.89 20.69
N MET A 125 9.11 -4.74 20.13
CA MET A 125 9.81 -4.66 18.83
C MET A 125 11.32 -4.41 18.99
N ASP A 126 12.11 -5.46 19.22
CA ASP A 126 13.58 -5.36 19.15
C ASP A 126 14.13 -5.71 17.74
N ASN A 127 13.35 -6.39 16.89
CA ASN A 127 13.79 -6.90 15.59
C ASN A 127 12.79 -6.58 14.44
N LEU A 128 12.58 -5.29 14.15
CA LEU A 128 11.68 -4.86 13.05
C LEU A 128 12.05 -5.52 11.70
N GLY A 129 13.34 -5.60 11.38
CA GLY A 129 13.82 -6.16 10.11
C GLY A 129 13.40 -7.62 9.92
N ASP A 130 13.63 -8.47 10.91
CA ASP A 130 13.28 -9.90 10.87
C ASP A 130 11.76 -10.10 10.69
N ILE A 131 10.96 -9.29 11.38
CA ILE A 131 9.49 -9.35 11.28
C ILE A 131 9.02 -8.98 9.88
N LEU A 132 9.57 -7.89 9.31
CA LEU A 132 9.24 -7.47 7.95
C LEU A 132 9.67 -8.51 6.92
N GLU A 133 10.82 -9.14 7.13
CA GLU A 133 11.31 -10.22 6.27
C GLU A 133 10.37 -11.42 6.27
N ASP A 134 10.00 -11.91 7.45
CA ASP A 134 9.14 -13.08 7.58
C ASP A 134 7.76 -12.82 6.96
N LEU A 135 7.15 -11.66 7.21
CA LEU A 135 5.88 -11.28 6.60
C LEU A 135 5.98 -11.15 5.09
N LEU A 136 7.06 -10.55 4.57
CA LEU A 136 7.27 -10.38 3.14
C LEU A 136 7.43 -11.74 2.45
N ILE A 137 8.25 -12.62 3.01
CA ILE A 137 8.47 -13.97 2.50
C ILE A 137 7.18 -14.78 2.56
N GLN A 138 6.42 -14.69 3.65
CA GLN A 138 5.13 -15.35 3.77
C GLN A 138 4.18 -14.91 2.66
N ASN A 139 3.99 -13.58 2.49
CA ASN A 139 3.13 -13.04 1.43
C ASN A 139 3.61 -13.45 0.03
N PHE A 140 4.91 -13.47 -0.21
CA PHE A 140 5.49 -13.91 -1.48
C PHE A 140 5.20 -15.40 -1.75
N CYS A 141 5.44 -16.26 -0.77
CA CYS A 141 5.16 -17.69 -0.85
C CYS A 141 3.68 -17.96 -1.09
N ASP A 142 2.80 -17.25 -0.37
CA ASP A 142 1.35 -17.34 -0.51
C ASP A 142 0.89 -16.95 -1.91
N TYR A 143 1.41 -15.84 -2.46
CA TYR A 143 1.04 -15.39 -3.81
C TYR A 143 1.49 -16.35 -4.92
N PHE A 144 2.73 -16.83 -4.83
CA PHE A 144 3.30 -17.73 -5.84
C PHE A 144 3.02 -19.21 -5.59
N ASN A 145 2.29 -19.54 -4.51
CA ASN A 145 2.04 -20.91 -4.05
C ASN A 145 3.31 -21.78 -4.01
N ARG A 146 4.36 -21.26 -3.36
CA ARG A 146 5.68 -21.92 -3.26
C ARG A 146 6.20 -21.96 -1.84
N GLN A 147 7.21 -22.78 -1.62
CA GLN A 147 7.95 -22.81 -0.35
C GLN A 147 8.98 -21.67 -0.27
N ARG A 148 9.40 -21.33 0.96
CA ARG A 148 10.37 -20.26 1.27
C ARG A 148 11.64 -20.35 0.43
N GLY A 149 12.27 -21.53 0.38
CA GLY A 149 13.56 -21.69 -0.31
C GLY A 149 14.65 -20.78 0.27
N ASP A 150 15.56 -20.30 -0.58
CA ASP A 150 16.69 -19.44 -0.19
C ASP A 150 16.36 -17.93 -0.27
N LEU A 151 15.09 -17.57 -0.06
CA LEU A 151 14.63 -16.19 -0.09
C LEU A 151 15.11 -15.43 1.15
N HIS A 152 15.72 -14.26 0.94
CA HIS A 152 16.25 -13.39 2.00
C HIS A 152 16.15 -11.91 1.62
N CYS A 153 15.84 -11.06 2.59
CA CYS A 153 15.83 -9.61 2.44
C CYS A 153 16.15 -8.91 3.76
N GLU A 154 17.30 -8.25 3.80
CA GLU A 154 17.72 -7.41 4.93
C GLU A 154 17.07 -6.04 4.85
N PHE A 155 16.72 -5.51 6.02
CA PHE A 155 16.13 -4.17 6.17
C PHE A 155 17.00 -3.31 7.07
N TYR A 156 17.31 -2.10 6.63
CA TYR A 156 17.98 -1.10 7.45
C TYR A 156 17.57 0.31 7.03
N SER A 157 17.64 1.26 7.95
CA SER A 157 17.36 2.68 7.66
C SER A 157 18.65 3.44 7.37
N ARG A 158 18.60 4.45 6.49
CA ARG A 158 19.74 5.38 6.28
C ARG A 158 19.66 6.59 7.20
N HIS A 159 18.48 6.94 7.69
CA HIS A 159 18.26 8.05 8.61
C HIS A 159 17.66 7.58 9.94
N ASP A 160 17.73 8.44 10.96
CA ASP A 160 17.01 8.20 12.21
C ASP A 160 15.49 8.26 11.95
N HIS A 161 14.79 7.22 12.38
CA HIS A 161 13.37 6.91 12.19
C HIS A 161 12.43 8.13 12.13
N TYR A 162 11.59 8.19 11.09
CA TYR A 162 10.57 9.24 10.89
C TYR A 162 9.22 8.92 11.57
N GLY A 163 9.25 8.67 12.88
CA GLY A 163 8.04 8.61 13.69
C GLY A 163 7.37 7.23 13.70
N THR A 164 7.26 6.70 14.92
CA THR A 164 6.49 5.51 15.26
C THR A 164 5.35 5.94 16.16
N TYR A 165 4.12 5.52 15.86
CA TYR A 165 3.04 5.58 16.85
C TYR A 165 2.54 4.16 17.12
N SER A 166 2.11 3.93 18.36
CA SER A 166 1.57 2.65 18.79
C SER A 166 0.19 2.85 19.41
N GLU A 167 -0.74 1.96 19.08
CA GLU A 167 -2.03 1.87 19.76
C GLU A 167 -2.01 0.64 20.69
N GLU A 168 -2.38 0.84 21.96
CA GLU A 168 -2.36 -0.23 22.96
C GLU A 168 -3.65 -1.06 22.91
N SER A 169 -3.50 -2.39 22.87
CA SER A 169 -4.56 -3.36 23.14
C SER A 169 -4.11 -4.35 24.22
N GLU A 170 -4.37 -4.02 25.49
CA GLU A 170 -4.12 -4.85 26.71
C GLU A 170 -2.72 -5.51 26.86
N THR A 171 -2.36 -6.45 25.98
CA THR A 171 -1.09 -7.20 25.96
C THR A 171 -0.29 -7.03 24.65
N PHE A 172 -0.96 -6.58 23.59
CA PHE A 172 -0.39 -6.43 22.26
C PHE A 172 -0.39 -4.96 21.83
N ARG A 173 0.49 -4.62 20.90
CA ARG A 173 0.59 -3.26 20.35
C ARG A 173 0.55 -3.31 18.83
N ASN A 174 -0.27 -2.43 18.29
CA ASN A 174 -0.27 -2.09 16.88
C ASN A 174 0.79 -1.02 16.64
N TYR A 175 1.69 -1.23 15.69
CA TYR A 175 2.72 -0.27 15.34
C TYR A 175 2.53 0.25 13.93
N TYR A 176 2.79 1.54 13.76
CA TYR A 176 2.72 2.23 12.50
C TYR A 176 4.02 2.99 12.27
N TYR A 177 4.74 2.64 11.22
CA TYR A 177 6.06 3.21 10.91
C TYR A 177 6.00 4.04 9.64
N ASN A 178 6.39 5.30 9.75
CA ASN A 178 6.77 6.12 8.59
C ASN A 178 8.29 6.20 8.58
N ILE A 179 8.95 5.55 7.63
CA ILE A 179 10.41 5.43 7.63
C ILE A 179 10.96 5.48 6.20
N ASP A 180 12.22 5.87 6.07
CA ASP A 180 13.04 5.42 4.96
C ASP A 180 13.54 4.01 5.25
N ILE A 181 13.58 3.18 4.22
CA ILE A 181 14.00 1.78 4.35
C ILE A 181 14.84 1.38 3.17
N VAL A 182 15.96 0.75 3.44
CA VAL A 182 16.81 0.11 2.46
C VAL A 182 16.60 -1.38 2.55
N MET A 183 16.33 -1.98 1.41
CA MET A 183 16.16 -3.42 1.25
C MET A 183 17.34 -3.97 0.48
N LYS A 184 17.93 -5.08 0.97
CA LYS A 184 19.05 -5.75 0.31
C LYS A 184 18.86 -7.27 0.34
N GLY A 185 18.91 -7.92 -0.81
CA GLY A 185 18.70 -9.37 -0.89
C GLY A 185 18.11 -9.82 -2.22
N SER A 186 17.22 -10.81 -2.17
CA SER A 186 16.55 -11.40 -3.34
C SER A 186 15.81 -10.32 -4.15
N PRO A 187 16.21 -10.05 -5.42
CA PRO A 187 15.60 -9.00 -6.23
C PRO A 187 14.09 -9.16 -6.42
N GLU A 188 13.61 -10.40 -6.49
CA GLU A 188 12.19 -10.73 -6.61
C GLU A 188 11.39 -10.37 -5.35
N LEU A 189 11.97 -10.48 -4.15
CA LEU A 189 11.33 -10.05 -2.90
C LEU A 189 11.24 -8.53 -2.84
N ILE A 190 12.32 -7.84 -3.20
CA ILE A 190 12.36 -6.37 -3.22
C ILE A 190 11.33 -5.83 -4.22
N ALA A 191 11.25 -6.43 -5.40
CA ALA A 191 10.24 -6.08 -6.39
C ALA A 191 8.83 -6.36 -5.86
N PHE A 192 8.60 -7.51 -5.23
CA PHE A 192 7.31 -7.86 -4.66
C PHE A 192 6.89 -6.89 -3.55
N ALA A 193 7.78 -6.54 -2.62
CA ALA A 193 7.53 -5.55 -1.57
C ALA A 193 7.17 -4.18 -2.13
N TYR A 194 7.81 -3.76 -3.20
CA TYR A 194 7.46 -2.50 -3.87
C TYR A 194 6.03 -2.53 -4.44
N ASP A 195 5.53 -3.69 -4.86
CA ASP A 195 4.18 -3.83 -5.40
C ASP A 195 3.08 -4.00 -4.38
N VAL A 196 3.33 -4.80 -3.36
CA VAL A 196 2.30 -5.18 -2.38
C VAL A 196 2.46 -4.45 -1.07
N GLY A 197 3.56 -3.73 -0.86
CA GLY A 197 3.89 -3.08 0.40
C GLY A 197 4.54 -4.03 1.42
N LEU A 198 4.87 -3.46 2.58
CA LEU A 198 5.46 -4.17 3.73
C LEU A 198 4.48 -4.23 4.91
N GLY A 199 4.64 -5.23 5.79
CA GLY A 199 3.82 -5.38 6.98
C GLY A 199 2.45 -6.02 6.73
N ASN A 200 1.48 -5.68 7.57
CA ASN A 200 0.12 -6.21 7.55
C ASN A 200 -0.86 -5.25 6.84
N SER A 201 -2.02 -5.79 6.46
CA SER A 201 -3.17 -5.03 5.91
C SER A 201 -2.85 -4.12 4.71
N ASN A 202 -1.97 -4.57 3.82
CA ASN A 202 -1.55 -3.74 2.70
C ASN A 202 -2.71 -3.30 1.78
N ASN A 203 -3.65 -4.20 1.54
CA ASN A 203 -4.87 -3.96 0.77
C ASN A 203 -5.86 -2.97 1.44
N GLN A 204 -5.55 -2.51 2.65
CA GLN A 204 -6.29 -1.47 3.38
C GLN A 204 -5.55 -0.13 3.42
N GLY A 205 -4.43 0.01 2.71
CA GLY A 205 -3.73 1.28 2.54
C GLY A 205 -2.46 1.42 3.37
N PHE A 206 -1.87 0.30 3.78
CA PHE A 206 -0.65 0.29 4.59
C PHE A 206 0.56 -0.26 3.82
N GLY A 207 1.74 0.20 4.24
CA GLY A 207 3.03 -0.36 3.85
C GLY A 207 3.47 -0.02 2.43
N MET A 208 2.79 0.86 1.72
CA MET A 208 3.20 1.23 0.37
C MET A 208 4.56 1.93 0.41
N LEU A 209 5.46 1.50 -0.47
CA LEU A 209 6.79 2.09 -0.63
C LEU A 209 6.83 3.00 -1.86
N ASP A 210 7.60 4.09 -1.81
CA ASP A 210 7.96 4.91 -2.97
C ASP A 210 9.46 5.07 -3.07
N ILE A 211 9.95 5.38 -4.26
CA ILE A 211 11.38 5.59 -4.50
C ILE A 211 11.80 6.95 -3.91
N TYR A 212 12.97 7.00 -3.28
CA TYR A 212 13.60 8.25 -2.84
C TYR A 212 14.04 9.12 -4.02
#